data_AF-A0AA35W3V2-F1
#
_entry.id   AF-A0AA35W3V2-F1
#
_cell.length_a   1.000
_cell.length_b   1.000
_cell.length_c   1.000
_cell.angle_alpha   90.00
_cell.angle_beta   90.00
_cell.angle_gamma   90.00
#
_symmetry.space_group_name_H-M   'P 1'
#
loop_
_entity.id
_entity.type
_entity.pdbx_description
1 polymer ?
#
loop_
_entity_poly.entity_id
_entity_poly.type
_entity_poly.pdbx_seq_one_letter_code
_entity_poly.pdbx_strand_id
1 'polypeptide(L)'
;MYEYREALNSVLKVNWRGKNNPQRLLVFSLLQELARRDGLSTALSGRNEKELYPILLFTRFSILEPKYSSFMLDVFDTILDIYGDTLYQSKSIAGLLRLVEEKIARELEFQRRGFQLLGAIDALLTAATTTNRHTPSSTVISLNGYHGDKTHADSASADVS
;
A
#
# COMPACT_ATOMS: atom_id res chain seq x y z
N MET A 1 10.56 36.27 1.83
CA MET A 1 9.86 35.56 0.73
C MET A 1 10.82 35.09 -0.37
N TYR A 2 11.75 35.92 -0.86
CA TYR A 2 12.79 35.52 -1.85
C TYR A 2 13.74 34.40 -1.38
N GLU A 3 13.98 34.29 -0.08
CA GLU A 3 14.92 33.31 0.49
C GLU A 3 14.52 31.85 0.23
N TYR A 4 13.22 31.52 0.22
CA TYR A 4 12.75 30.14 0.01
C TYR A 4 12.98 29.66 -1.42
N ARG A 5 12.76 30.57 -2.38
CA ARG A 5 12.98 30.30 -3.81
C ARG A 5 14.46 30.04 -4.09
N GLU A 6 15.33 30.90 -3.56
CA GLU A 6 16.77 30.81 -3.74
C GLU A 6 17.38 29.61 -2.99
N ALA A 7 16.88 29.30 -1.79
CA ALA A 7 17.27 28.09 -1.07
C ALA A 7 16.97 26.83 -1.90
N LEU A 8 15.75 26.72 -2.45
CA LEU A 8 15.36 25.59 -3.29
C LEU A 8 16.21 25.49 -4.56
N ASN A 9 16.51 26.64 -5.19
CA ASN A 9 17.39 26.69 -6.36
C ASN A 9 18.81 26.21 -6.03
N SER A 10 19.35 26.63 -4.88
CA SER A 10 20.69 26.27 -4.45
C SER A 10 20.83 24.76 -4.24
N VAL A 11 19.89 24.13 -3.54
CA VAL A 11 19.94 22.68 -3.27
C VAL A 11 19.73 21.83 -4.54
N LEU A 12 19.03 22.35 -5.55
CA LEU A 12 18.79 21.64 -6.81
C LEU A 12 19.94 21.73 -7.83
N LYS A 13 20.83 22.73 -7.70
CA LYS A 13 22.00 22.90 -8.58
C LYS A 13 23.05 21.81 -8.38
N VAL A 14 23.17 21.30 -7.16
CA VAL A 14 24.13 20.24 -6.83
C VAL A 14 23.62 18.92 -7.39
N ASN A 15 24.52 18.08 -7.91
CA ASN A 15 24.15 16.77 -8.42
C ASN A 15 23.52 15.92 -7.30
N TRP A 16 22.21 15.75 -7.35
CA TRP A 16 21.42 14.94 -6.43
C TRP A 16 21.10 13.55 -6.99
N ARG A 17 21.51 13.27 -8.25
CA ARG A 17 21.18 12.02 -8.95
C ARG A 17 22.01 10.87 -8.37
N GLY A 18 21.46 10.19 -7.37
CA GLY A 18 22.03 8.99 -6.76
C GLY A 18 21.16 8.49 -5.61
N LYS A 19 21.00 7.17 -5.48
CA LYS A 19 20.10 6.59 -4.47
C LYS A 19 20.54 6.92 -3.03
N ASN A 20 21.86 6.93 -2.79
CA ASN A 20 22.46 7.20 -1.48
C ASN A 20 23.13 8.58 -1.41
N ASN A 21 22.67 9.54 -2.22
CA ASN A 21 23.27 10.86 -2.27
C ASN A 21 22.72 11.74 -1.13
N PRO A 22 23.57 12.29 -0.23
CA PRO A 22 23.13 13.15 0.86
C PRO A 22 22.44 14.42 0.37
N GLN A 23 22.77 14.89 -0.84
CA GLN A 23 22.11 16.03 -1.45
C GLN A 23 20.61 15.80 -1.66
N ARG A 24 20.21 14.55 -1.96
CA ARG A 24 18.79 14.21 -2.14
C ARG A 24 18.02 14.42 -0.85
N LEU A 25 18.60 13.97 0.27
CA LEU A 25 18.04 14.19 1.61
C LEU A 25 17.90 15.69 1.92
N LEU A 26 18.90 16.50 1.57
CA LEU A 26 18.84 17.94 1.78
C LEU A 26 17.68 18.60 1.02
N VAL A 27 17.46 18.21 -0.25
CA VAL A 27 16.32 18.71 -1.04
C VAL A 27 14.99 18.31 -0.38
N PHE A 28 14.85 17.05 0.05
CA PHE A 28 13.65 16.60 0.76
C PHE A 28 13.41 17.37 2.05
N SER A 29 14.43 17.50 2.91
CA SER A 29 14.30 18.22 4.18
C SER A 29 13.90 19.67 3.97
N LEU A 30 14.44 20.33 2.93
CA LEU A 30 14.03 21.69 2.59
C LEU A 30 12.58 21.75 2.12
N LEU A 31 12.17 20.87 1.21
CA LEU A 31 10.78 20.82 0.74
C LEU A 31 9.81 20.56 1.90
N GLN A 32 10.14 19.65 2.81
CA GLN A 32 9.34 19.37 4.01
C GLN A 32 9.23 20.59 4.92
N GLU A 33 10.34 21.29 5.15
CA GLU A 33 10.34 22.49 5.98
C GLU A 33 9.54 23.63 5.32
N LEU A 34 9.58 23.75 3.99
CA LEU A 34 8.74 24.69 3.25
C LEU A 34 7.26 24.33 3.39
N ALA A 35 6.90 23.05 3.26
CA ALA A 35 5.53 22.59 3.45
C ALA A 35 5.04 22.84 4.89
N ARG A 36 5.87 22.55 5.89
CA ARG A 36 5.55 22.78 7.32
C ARG A 36 5.29 24.25 7.67
N ARG A 37 5.80 25.18 6.86
CA ARG A 37 5.66 26.64 7.06
C ARG A 37 4.66 27.28 6.10
N ASP A 38 3.86 26.49 5.39
CA ASP A 38 2.96 26.95 4.31
C ASP A 38 3.71 27.74 3.21
N GLY A 39 5.03 27.56 3.13
CA GLY A 39 5.93 28.25 2.21
C GLY A 39 6.14 27.50 0.89
N LEU A 40 5.63 26.27 0.76
CA LEU A 40 5.84 25.43 -0.42
C LEU A 40 5.23 26.06 -1.68
N SER A 41 3.94 26.40 -1.65
CA SER A 41 3.26 27.02 -2.79
C SER A 41 3.94 28.34 -3.19
N THR A 42 4.31 29.16 -2.20
CA THR A 42 5.08 30.39 -2.41
C THR A 42 6.44 30.14 -3.07
N ALA A 43 7.17 29.11 -2.62
CA ALA A 43 8.49 28.78 -3.15
C ALA A 43 8.43 28.21 -4.57
N LEU A 44 7.32 27.58 -4.95
CA LEU A 44 7.08 26.99 -6.27
C LEU A 44 6.46 27.97 -7.27
N SER A 45 5.72 28.98 -6.81
CA SER A 45 5.00 29.93 -7.65
C SER A 45 5.91 30.89 -8.44
N GLY A 46 5.39 31.42 -9.55
CA GLY A 46 6.05 32.47 -10.35
C GLY A 46 7.35 32.04 -11.04
N ARG A 47 7.55 30.72 -11.24
CA ARG A 47 8.73 30.15 -11.90
C ARG A 47 8.45 29.99 -13.40
N ASN A 48 9.43 30.33 -14.22
CA ASN A 48 9.37 30.02 -15.64
C ASN A 48 9.69 28.53 -15.90
N GLU A 49 9.47 28.08 -17.14
CA GLU A 49 9.73 26.69 -17.55
C GLU A 49 11.14 26.20 -17.20
N LYS A 50 12.18 27.03 -17.38
CA LYS A 50 13.57 26.64 -17.11
C LYS A 50 13.82 26.44 -15.62
N GLU A 51 13.18 27.25 -14.77
CA GLU A 51 13.26 27.16 -13.31
C GLU A 51 12.40 26.02 -12.76
N LEU A 52 11.30 25.67 -13.43
CA LEU A 52 10.40 24.59 -13.03
C LEU A 52 10.94 23.21 -13.42
N TYR A 53 11.63 23.10 -14.56
CA TYR A 53 12.22 21.87 -15.06
C TYR A 53 13.05 21.08 -14.02
N PRO A 54 14.02 21.65 -13.30
CA PRO A 54 14.81 20.90 -12.31
C PRO A 54 13.96 20.39 -11.14
N ILE A 55 12.87 21.07 -10.79
CA ILE A 55 11.96 20.67 -9.72
C ILE A 55 11.13 19.46 -10.19
N LEU A 56 10.51 19.57 -11.37
CA LEU A 56 9.77 18.45 -11.97
C LEU A 56 10.65 17.23 -12.18
N LEU A 57 11.89 17.46 -12.60
CA LEU A 57 12.87 16.40 -12.75
C LEU A 57 13.18 15.73 -11.40
N PHE A 58 13.41 16.52 -10.34
CA PHE A 58 13.60 15.97 -9.00
C PHE A 58 12.37 15.16 -8.57
N THR A 59 11.17 15.70 -8.74
CA THR A 59 9.90 15.02 -8.45
C THR A 59 9.81 13.69 -9.18
N ARG A 60 10.08 13.65 -10.49
CA ARG A 60 10.07 12.41 -11.28
C ARG A 60 10.98 11.31 -10.72
N PHE A 61 12.15 11.66 -10.21
CA PHE A 61 13.07 10.67 -9.65
C PHE A 61 12.72 10.26 -8.21
N SER A 62 12.04 11.13 -7.47
CA SER A 62 11.77 10.97 -6.04
C SER A 62 10.38 10.42 -5.73
N ILE A 63 9.41 10.57 -6.62
CA ILE A 63 7.98 10.29 -6.38
C ILE A 63 7.67 8.80 -6.07
N LEU A 64 8.51 7.88 -6.54
CA LEU A 64 8.36 6.44 -6.26
C LEU A 64 9.34 5.91 -5.23
N GLU A 65 10.12 6.77 -4.54
CA GLU A 65 10.96 6.30 -3.44
C GLU A 65 10.05 6.03 -2.23
N PRO A 66 9.89 4.78 -1.74
CA PRO A 66 8.86 4.45 -0.74
C PRO A 66 8.94 5.29 0.53
N LYS A 67 10.18 5.65 0.93
CA LYS A 67 10.44 6.50 2.09
C LYS A 67 9.86 7.91 1.98
N TYR A 68 9.74 8.45 0.76
CA TYR A 68 9.35 9.84 0.50
C TYR A 68 8.12 9.98 -0.38
N SER A 69 7.57 8.87 -0.89
CA SER A 69 6.56 8.85 -1.95
C SER A 69 5.32 9.67 -1.59
N SER A 70 4.75 9.47 -0.40
CA SER A 70 3.57 10.23 0.06
C SER A 70 3.81 11.74 0.01
N PHE A 71 4.90 12.20 0.64
CA PHE A 71 5.22 13.63 0.66
C PHE A 71 5.53 14.18 -0.75
N MET A 72 6.18 13.39 -1.60
CA MET A 72 6.48 13.82 -2.96
C MET A 72 5.25 13.86 -3.87
N LEU A 73 4.23 13.05 -3.60
CA LEU A 73 2.94 13.16 -4.24
C LEU A 73 2.28 14.48 -3.86
N ASP A 74 2.31 14.88 -2.58
CA ASP A 74 1.77 16.18 -2.14
C ASP A 74 2.50 17.36 -2.81
N VAL A 75 3.83 17.28 -2.92
CA VAL A 75 4.63 18.27 -3.65
C VAL A 75 4.26 18.30 -5.14
N PHE A 76 4.03 17.14 -5.75
CA PHE A 76 3.63 17.05 -7.15
C PHE A 76 2.24 17.63 -7.37
N ASP A 77 1.29 17.34 -6.49
CA ASP A 77 -0.07 17.88 -6.51
C ASP A 77 -0.05 19.40 -6.41
N THR A 78 0.77 19.95 -5.51
CA THR A 78 0.98 21.41 -5.41
C THR A 78 1.50 22.01 -6.72
N ILE A 79 2.37 21.30 -7.45
CA ILE A 79 2.87 21.78 -8.75
C ILE A 79 1.75 21.76 -9.79
N LEU A 80 0.90 20.72 -9.79
CA LEU A 80 -0.26 20.62 -10.67
C LEU A 80 -1.27 21.72 -10.38
N ASP A 81 -1.54 22.04 -9.11
CA ASP A 81 -2.44 23.13 -8.73
C ASP A 81 -1.97 24.50 -9.24
N ILE A 82 -0.66 24.77 -9.16
CA ILE A 82 -0.11 26.07 -9.58
C ILE A 82 -0.03 26.19 -11.09
N TYR A 83 0.35 25.12 -11.80
CA TYR A 83 0.75 25.20 -13.20
C TYR A 83 -0.16 24.41 -14.16
N GLY A 84 -1.15 23.65 -13.69
CA GLY A 84 -1.94 22.67 -14.46
C GLY A 84 -2.37 23.14 -15.85
N ASP A 85 -2.91 24.35 -15.93
CA ASP A 85 -3.40 24.96 -17.19
C ASP A 85 -2.28 25.27 -18.20
N THR A 86 -1.06 25.44 -17.73
CA THR A 86 0.11 25.87 -18.53
C THR A 86 1.12 24.74 -18.80
N LEU A 87 1.12 23.68 -17.99
CA LEU A 87 2.11 22.59 -18.08
C LEU A 87 2.12 21.90 -19.45
N TYR A 88 0.96 21.79 -20.10
CA TYR A 88 0.81 21.11 -21.39
C TYR A 88 1.26 21.95 -22.60
N GLN A 89 1.55 23.24 -22.41
CA GLN A 89 1.98 24.13 -23.50
C GLN A 89 3.45 23.91 -23.88
N SER A 90 4.28 23.48 -22.91
CA SER A 90 5.67 23.09 -23.17
C SER A 90 5.79 21.61 -23.48
N LYS A 91 6.40 21.28 -24.63
CA LYS A 91 6.72 19.89 -25.00
C LYS A 91 7.68 19.22 -24.00
N SER A 92 8.61 19.97 -23.43
CA SER A 92 9.61 19.44 -22.49
C SER A 92 8.97 19.06 -21.16
N ILE A 93 8.18 19.98 -20.61
CA ILE A 93 7.44 19.76 -19.36
C ILE A 93 6.41 18.65 -19.54
N ALA A 94 5.60 18.69 -20.60
CA ALA A 94 4.61 17.66 -20.89
C ALA A 94 5.25 16.27 -21.01
N GLY A 95 6.44 16.18 -21.62
CA GLY A 95 7.22 14.95 -21.67
C GLY A 95 7.61 14.42 -20.29
N LEU A 96 8.08 15.29 -19.39
CA LEU A 96 8.36 14.89 -18.00
C LEU A 96 7.10 14.45 -17.27
N LEU A 97 6.00 15.17 -17.43
CA LEU A 97 4.74 14.89 -16.76
C LEU A 97 4.20 13.52 -17.15
N ARG A 98 4.20 13.22 -18.45
CA ARG A 98 3.83 11.90 -18.98
C ARG A 98 4.72 10.79 -18.42
N LEU A 99 6.03 11.02 -18.27
CA LEU A 99 6.93 10.05 -17.64
C LEU A 99 6.61 9.83 -16.16
N VAL A 100 6.11 10.84 -15.45
CA VAL A 100 5.64 10.71 -14.06
C VAL A 100 4.34 9.92 -14.02
N GLU A 101 3.35 10.25 -14.85
CA GLU A 101 2.07 9.53 -14.97
C GLU A 101 2.31 8.05 -15.27
N GLU A 102 3.13 7.73 -16.27
CA GLU A 102 3.47 6.36 -16.63
C GLU A 102 4.18 5.61 -15.49
N LYS A 103 5.00 6.31 -14.71
CA LYS A 103 5.66 5.74 -13.52
C LYS A 103 4.65 5.43 -12.42
N ILE A 104 3.75 6.36 -12.11
CA ILE A 104 2.70 6.17 -11.11
C ILE A 104 1.77 5.01 -11.54
N ALA A 105 1.32 5.00 -12.80
CA ALA A 105 0.46 3.93 -13.30
C ALA A 105 1.09 2.54 -13.18
N ARG A 106 2.39 2.41 -13.52
CA ARG A 106 3.13 1.15 -13.34
C ARG A 106 3.26 0.76 -11.87
N GLU A 107 3.49 1.71 -10.99
CA GLU A 107 3.59 1.46 -9.54
C GLU A 107 2.25 0.98 -8.98
N LEU A 108 1.14 1.63 -9.34
CA LEU A 108 -0.19 1.22 -8.92
C LEU A 108 -0.53 -0.20 -9.39
N GLU A 109 -0.20 -0.54 -10.64
CA GLU A 109 -0.41 -1.91 -11.14
C GLU A 109 0.49 -2.93 -10.45
N PHE A 110 1.73 -2.57 -10.11
CA PHE A 110 2.61 -3.42 -9.32
C PHE A 110 2.05 -3.67 -7.92
N GLN A 111 1.61 -2.62 -7.22
CA GLN A 111 1.00 -2.73 -5.90
C GLN A 111 -0.29 -3.55 -5.93
N ARG A 112 -1.17 -3.32 -6.91
CA ARG A 112 -2.41 -4.10 -7.10
C ARG A 112 -2.14 -5.59 -7.23
N ARG A 113 -1.15 -5.99 -8.04
CA ARG A 113 -0.74 -7.39 -8.19
C ARG A 113 -0.14 -7.95 -6.91
N GLY A 114 0.62 -7.14 -6.16
CA GLY A 114 1.13 -7.51 -4.84
C GLY A 114 0.00 -7.84 -3.86
N PHE A 115 -1.04 -7.01 -3.78
CA PHE A 115 -2.20 -7.26 -2.91
C PHE A 115 -3.00 -8.50 -3.33
N GLN A 116 -3.15 -8.75 -4.64
CA GLN A 116 -3.80 -9.96 -5.15
C GLN A 116 -3.05 -11.22 -4.73
N LEU A 117 -1.71 -11.20 -4.83
CA LEU A 117 -0.88 -12.32 -4.41
C LEU A 117 -1.00 -12.57 -2.90
N LEU A 118 -0.99 -11.51 -2.08
CA LEU A 118 -1.18 -11.62 -0.64
C LEU A 118 -2.53 -12.27 -0.31
N GLY A 119 -3.62 -11.79 -0.91
CA GLY A 119 -4.95 -12.38 -0.71
C GLY A 119 -5.07 -13.84 -1.15
N ALA A 120 -4.37 -14.22 -2.23
CA ALA A 120 -4.32 -15.62 -2.66
C ALA A 120 -3.58 -16.52 -1.67
N ILE A 121 -2.46 -16.04 -1.11
CA ILE A 121 -1.71 -16.75 -0.06
C ILE A 121 -2.58 -16.91 1.20
N ASP A 122 -3.27 -15.86 1.62
CA ASP A 122 -4.16 -15.89 2.79
C ASP A 122 -5.31 -16.89 2.62
N ALA A 123 -5.91 -16.95 1.42
CA ALA A 123 -6.96 -17.92 1.09
C ALA A 123 -6.46 -19.37 1.18
N LEU A 124 -5.25 -19.65 0.65
CA LEU A 124 -4.64 -20.98 0.70
C LEU A 124 -4.32 -21.41 2.14
N LEU A 125 -3.73 -20.50 2.94
CA LEU A 125 -3.41 -20.78 4.34
C LEU A 125 -4.69 -21.02 5.17
N THR A 126 -5.73 -20.24 4.92
CA THR A 126 -7.03 -20.40 5.56
C THR A 126 -7.63 -21.77 5.21
N ALA A 127 -7.66 -22.15 3.93
CA ALA A 127 -8.18 -23.44 3.48
C ALA A 127 -7.42 -24.64 4.09
N ALA A 128 -6.09 -24.52 4.21
CA ALA A 128 -5.25 -25.56 4.82
C ALA A 128 -5.54 -25.76 6.31
N THR A 129 -5.78 -24.67 7.05
CA THR A 129 -6.05 -24.74 8.50
C THR A 129 -7.49 -25.16 8.83
N THR A 130 -8.47 -24.89 7.96
CA THR A 130 -9.86 -25.34 8.14
C THR A 130 -10.06 -26.83 7.85
N THR A 131 -9.25 -27.41 6.94
CA THR A 131 -9.37 -28.83 6.54
C THR A 131 -9.01 -29.80 7.69
N ASN A 132 -8.19 -29.39 8.65
CA ASN A 132 -7.76 -30.24 9.77
C ASN A 132 -8.80 -30.37 10.91
N ARG A 133 -10.02 -29.84 10.77
CA ARG A 133 -11.06 -29.87 11.83
C ARG A 133 -12.15 -30.94 11.62
N HIS A 134 -12.00 -31.86 10.68
CA HIS A 134 -12.95 -32.97 10.52
C HIS A 134 -12.46 -34.22 11.29
N THR A 135 -12.82 -34.31 12.57
CA THR A 135 -12.81 -35.59 13.30
C THR A 135 -13.97 -36.46 12.78
N PRO A 136 -13.72 -37.71 12.33
CA PRO A 136 -14.81 -38.62 12.01
C PRO A 136 -15.46 -39.05 13.32
N SER A 137 -16.62 -38.47 13.63
CA SER A 137 -17.51 -39.00 14.66
C SER A 137 -18.23 -40.21 14.07
N SER A 138 -17.65 -41.39 14.28
CA SER A 138 -18.36 -42.64 14.07
C SER A 138 -17.92 -43.68 15.09
N THR A 139 -18.93 -44.27 15.74
CA THR A 139 -18.94 -45.62 16.35
C THR A 139 -19.02 -45.64 17.88
N VAL A 140 -20.23 -45.46 18.43
CA VAL A 140 -20.67 -46.23 19.61
C VAL A 140 -21.57 -47.34 19.08
N ILE A 141 -21.00 -48.54 18.91
CA ILE A 141 -21.73 -49.75 18.59
C ILE A 141 -22.65 -50.04 19.79
N SER A 142 -23.96 -49.93 19.61
CA SER A 142 -24.92 -50.54 20.52
C SER A 142 -24.99 -52.03 20.22
N LEU A 143 -24.23 -52.83 20.98
CA LEU A 143 -24.44 -54.27 21.11
C LEU A 143 -25.64 -54.50 22.05
N ASN A 144 -26.76 -54.99 21.51
CA ASN A 144 -27.36 -56.27 21.93
C ASN A 144 -28.78 -56.43 21.37
N GLY A 145 -28.90 -57.33 20.40
CA GLY A 145 -30.12 -58.11 20.22
C GLY A 145 -30.03 -59.36 21.09
N TYR A 146 -30.92 -59.48 22.07
CA TYR A 146 -31.37 -60.74 22.65
C TYR A 146 -32.81 -60.54 23.13
N HIS A 147 -33.77 -60.92 22.31
CA HIS A 147 -35.12 -61.23 22.78
C HIS A 147 -35.65 -62.41 21.96
N GLY A 148 -35.32 -63.61 22.45
CA GLY A 148 -35.95 -64.85 22.05
C GLY A 148 -37.26 -65.06 22.82
N ASP A 149 -38.25 -65.52 22.09
CA ASP A 149 -39.67 -65.67 22.42
C ASP A 149 -39.97 -66.88 23.34
N LYS A 150 -40.93 -66.69 24.25
CA LYS A 150 -41.96 -67.62 24.81
C LYS A 150 -41.66 -68.82 25.75
N THR A 151 -42.42 -68.78 26.86
CA THR A 151 -43.30 -69.80 27.48
C THR A 151 -42.75 -71.00 28.27
N HIS A 152 -43.00 -70.99 29.59
CA HIS A 152 -43.78 -71.96 30.44
C HIS A 152 -43.40 -71.69 31.93
N ALA A 153 -44.28 -71.16 32.80
CA ALA A 153 -45.39 -71.78 33.55
C ALA A 153 -44.98 -72.47 34.88
N ASP A 154 -45.74 -72.14 35.95
CA ASP A 154 -45.81 -72.72 37.31
C ASP A 154 -44.65 -72.47 38.31
N SER A 155 -44.85 -72.21 39.61
CA SER A 155 -46.03 -72.09 40.49
C SER A 155 -45.61 -71.58 41.89
N ALA A 156 -46.59 -71.06 42.66
CA ALA A 156 -46.70 -71.02 44.14
C ALA A 156 -45.64 -70.23 44.97
N SER A 157 -45.96 -69.16 45.73
CA SER A 157 -46.87 -68.97 46.90
C SER A 157 -46.16 -69.06 48.26
N ALA A 158 -46.29 -67.97 49.05
CA ALA A 158 -46.09 -67.84 50.52
C ALA A 158 -44.66 -68.07 51.06
N ASP A 159 -44.14 -67.50 52.16
CA ASP A 159 -44.67 -66.90 53.40
C ASP A 159 -43.46 -66.16 54.06
N VAL A 160 -43.55 -64.91 54.50
CA VAL A 160 -43.69 -64.44 55.91
C VAL A 160 -42.45 -64.54 56.82
N SER A 161 -42.15 -63.37 57.42
CA SER A 161 -41.32 -63.02 58.61
C SER A 161 -39.81 -62.88 58.43
#